data_AF-A0A0M7AI00-F1
#
_entry.id   AF-A0A0M7AI00-F1
#
_cell.length_a   1.000
_cell.length_b   1.000
_cell.length_c   1.000
_cell.angle_alpha   90.00
_cell.angle_beta   90.00
_cell.angle_gamma   90.00
#
_symmetry.space_group_name_H-M   'P 1'
#
loop_
_entity.id
_entity.type
_entity.pdbx_description
1 polymer ?
#
loop_
_entity_poly.entity_id
_entity_poly.type
_entity_poly.pdbx_seq_one_letter_code
_entity_poly.pdbx_strand_id
1 'polypeptide(L)' 'MAFRSVSNFFDQIGQAQRMSADYNRMRQMSPESLSRMGIERNDIANHLYNKYFGGR' A
#
# COMPACT_ATOMS: atom_id res chain seq x y z
N MET A 1 -10.31 11.69 24.21
CA MET A 1 -10.42 10.66 23.14
C MET A 1 -10.29 11.22 21.71
N ALA A 2 -10.61 12.50 21.46
CA ALA A 2 -10.49 13.11 20.12
C ALA A 2 -9.06 13.15 19.54
N PHE A 3 -8.04 13.43 20.36
CA PHE A 3 -6.64 13.53 19.88
C PHE A 3 -6.10 12.21 19.32
N ARG A 4 -6.44 11.05 19.93
CA ARG A 4 -6.10 9.72 19.36
C ARG A 4 -6.76 9.49 18.00
N SER A 5 -7.99 9.97 17.82
CA SER A 5 -8.70 9.86 16.54
C SER A 5 -8.05 10.70 15.44
N VAL A 6 -7.57 11.89 15.77
CA VAL A 6 -6.91 12.79 14.81
C VAL A 6 -5.51 12.27 14.45
N SER A 7 -4.71 11.84 15.42
CA SER A 7 -3.41 11.22 15.15
C SER A 7 -3.56 9.97 14.28
N ASN A 8 -4.51 9.09 14.60
CA ASN A 8 -4.80 7.90 13.80
C ASN A 8 -5.24 8.26 12.37
N PHE A 9 -5.98 9.35 12.18
CA PHE A 9 -6.40 9.83 10.87
C PHE A 9 -5.20 10.31 10.04
N PHE A 10 -4.30 11.11 10.62
CA PHE A 10 -3.08 11.54 9.93
C PHE A 10 -2.16 10.37 9.60
N ASP A 11 -2.05 9.38 10.49
CA ASP A 11 -1.30 8.16 10.23
C ASP A 11 -1.89 7.36 9.06
N GLN A 12 -3.23 7.26 8.97
CA GLN A 12 -3.91 6.62 7.83
C GLN A 12 -3.67 7.38 6.52
N ILE A 13 -3.70 8.71 6.53
CA ILE A 13 -3.36 9.53 5.34
C ILE A 13 -1.92 9.27 4.92
N GLY A 14 -0.97 9.29 5.85
CA GLY A 14 0.43 9.04 5.55
C GLY A 14 0.69 7.62 5.03
N GLN A 15 -0.08 6.63 5.51
CA GLN A 15 -0.07 5.27 4.95
C GLN A 15 -0.64 5.23 3.53
N ALA A 16 -1.77 5.91 3.27
CA ALA A 16 -2.39 5.98 1.95
C ALA A 16 -1.48 6.67 0.91
N GLN A 17 -0.79 7.74 1.30
CA GLN A 17 0.18 8.41 0.42
C GLN A 17 1.36 7.48 0.07
N ARG A 18 1.89 6.75 1.05
CA ARG A 18 2.96 5.77 0.83
C ARG A 18 2.48 4.61 -0.06
N MET A 19 1.27 4.12 0.17
CA MET A 19 0.64 3.08 -0.65
C MET A 19 0.51 3.54 -2.11
N SER A 20 0.07 4.78 -2.36
CA SER A 20 -0.04 5.34 -3.70
C SER A 20 1.32 5.45 -4.41
N ALA A 21 2.36 5.89 -3.69
CA ALA A 21 3.71 5.95 -4.23
C ALA A 21 4.27 4.56 -4.57
N ASP A 22 4.10 3.58 -3.69
CA ASP A 22 4.52 2.20 -3.94
C ASP A 22 3.71 1.54 -5.08
N TYR A 23 2.40 1.83 -5.17
CA TYR A 23 1.56 1.37 -6.29
C TYR A 23 2.09 1.87 -7.63
N ASN A 24 2.43 3.15 -7.73
CA ASN A 24 2.98 3.70 -8.96
C ASN A 24 4.34 3.07 -9.33
N ARG A 25 5.20 2.81 -8.35
CA ARG A 25 6.47 2.09 -8.57
C ARG A 25 6.23 0.68 -9.09
N MET A 26 5.38 -0.10 -8.42
CA MET A 26 5.07 -1.49 -8.81
C MET A 26 4.34 -1.56 -10.15
N ARG A 27 3.46 -0.60 -10.43
CA ARG A 27 2.80 -0.49 -11.74
C ARG A 27 3.81 -0.27 -12.86
N GLN A 28 4.90 0.44 -12.61
CA GLN A 28 5.97 0.67 -13.60
C GLN A 28 6.99 -0.48 -13.69
N MET A 29 7.02 -1.42 -12.74
CA MET A 29 7.91 -2.58 -12.79
C MET A 29 7.60 -3.51 -13.96
N SER A 30 8.62 -4.23 -14.44
CA SER A 30 8.40 -5.27 -15.45
C SER A 30 7.56 -6.42 -14.86
N PRO A 31 6.77 -7.12 -15.68
CA PRO A 31 6.03 -8.31 -15.23
C PRO A 31 6.94 -9.37 -14.61
N GLU A 32 8.17 -9.53 -15.09
CA GLU A 32 9.14 -10.49 -14.51
C GLU A 32 9.55 -10.10 -13.09
N SER A 33 9.73 -8.80 -12.83
CA SER A 33 10.08 -8.30 -11.50
C SER A 33 8.93 -8.52 -10.52
N LEU A 34 7.69 -8.29 -10.96
CA LEU A 34 6.49 -8.56 -10.18
C LEU A 34 6.31 -10.07 -9.93
N SER A 35 6.55 -10.90 -10.94
CA SER A 35 6.49 -12.36 -10.85
C SER A 35 7.52 -12.92 -9.87
N ARG A 36 8.74 -12.37 -9.82
CA ARG A 36 9.75 -12.73 -8.80
C ARG A 36 9.30 -12.41 -7.37
N MET A 37 8.43 -11.42 -7.21
CA MET A 37 7.83 -11.08 -5.92
C MET A 37 6.59 -11.94 -5.60
N GLY A 38 6.16 -12.81 -6.53
CA GLY A 38 4.93 -13.59 -6.41
C GLY A 38 3.67 -12.74 -6.52
N ILE A 39 3.73 -11.60 -7.21
CA ILE A 39 2.63 -10.64 -7.31
C ILE A 39 2.22 -10.51 -8.77
N GLU A 40 0.93 -10.73 -9.04
CA GLU A 40 0.36 -10.42 -10.34
C GLU A 40 0.07 -8.92 -10.45
N ARG A 41 0.14 -8.37 -11.68
CA ARG A 41 -0.08 -6.93 -11.89
C ARG A 41 -1.48 -6.47 -11.44
N ASN A 42 -2.48 -7.35 -11.55
CA ASN A 42 -3.84 -7.08 -11.09
C ASN A 42 -3.95 -7.09 -9.55
N ASP A 43 -3.07 -7.82 -8.87
CA ASP A 43 -3.07 -7.97 -7.41
C ASP A 43 -2.23 -6.93 -6.67
N ILE A 44 -1.49 -6.07 -7.38
CA ILE A 44 -0.66 -5.02 -6.76
C ILE A 44 -1.48 -4.19 -5.77
N ALA A 45 -2.71 -3.81 -6.13
CA ALA A 45 -3.58 -3.01 -5.27
C ALA A 45 -3.94 -3.74 -3.97
N ASN A 46 -4.33 -5.02 -4.08
CA ASN A 46 -4.69 -5.86 -2.94
C ASN A 46 -3.48 -6.15 -2.05
N HIS A 47 -2.33 -6.48 -2.65
CA HIS A 47 -1.08 -6.70 -1.94
C HIS A 47 -0.68 -5.47 -1.12
N LEU A 48 -0.71 -4.29 -1.73
CA LEU A 48 -0.36 -3.05 -1.05
C LEU A 48 -1.39 -2.69 0.03
N TYR A 49 -2.69 -2.86 -0.24
CA TYR A 49 -3.71 -2.64 0.78
C TYR A 49 -3.46 -3.50 2.02
N ASN A 50 -3.20 -4.80 1.83
CA ASN A 50 -2.89 -5.71 2.94
C ASN A 50 -1.60 -5.31 3.67
N LYS A 51 -0.55 -4.90 2.95
CA LYS A 51 0.72 -4.44 3.52
C LYS A 51 0.55 -3.21 4.43
N TYR A 52 -0.30 -2.26 4.05
CA TYR A 52 -0.46 -1.00 4.79
C TYR A 52 -1.60 -1.06 5.83
N PHE A 53 -2.66 -1.81 5.56
CA PHE A 53 -3.90 -1.76 6.35
C PHE A 53 -4.39 -3.11 6.88
N GLY A 54 -3.84 -4.23 6.39
CA GLY A 54 -4.29 -5.59 6.74
C GLY A 54 -3.78 -6.11 8.09
N GLY A 55 -2.83 -5.43 8.74
CA GLY A 55 -2.28 -5.82 10.04
C GLY A 55 -3.03 -5.26 11.26
N ARG A 56 -4.32 -4.97 11.13
CA ARG A 56 -5.17 -4.46 12.23
C ARG A 56 -6.08 -5.54 12.79
#